data_AF-A0A0A1HU72-F1
#
_entry.id   AF-A0A0A1HU72-F1
#
_cell.length_a   1.000
_cell.length_b   1.000
_cell.length_c   1.000
_cell.angle_alpha   90.00
_cell.angle_beta   90.00
_cell.angle_gamma   90.00
#
_symmetry.space_group_name_H-M   'P 1'
#
loop_
_entity.id
_entity.type
_entity.pdbx_description
1 polymer ?
#
loop_
_entity_poly.entity_id
_entity_poly.type
_entity_poly.pdbx_seq_one_letter_code
_entity_poly.pdbx_strand_id
1 'polypeptide(L)' 'MLGLTLSDMQEVICGLQRKQFYKSMTAYDDHRVWHDVYHANTHGLEIYIKVTYRPSGGPPVISFKEKNV' A
#
# COMPACT_ATOMS: atom_id res chain seq x y z
N MET A 1 4.05 -15.70 2.99
CA MET A 1 4.14 -14.74 4.14
C MET A 1 5.34 -13.86 3.85
N LEU A 2 5.23 -12.54 3.89
CA LEU A 2 6.26 -11.63 3.33
C LEU A 2 7.57 -11.57 4.14
N GLY A 3 7.62 -12.12 5.36
CA GLY A 3 8.83 -12.11 6.19
C GLY A 3 9.26 -10.72 6.68
N LEU A 4 8.48 -9.67 6.42
CA LEU A 4 8.77 -8.29 6.80
C LEU A 4 8.44 -8.04 8.27
N THR A 5 9.38 -7.42 8.99
CA THR A 5 9.14 -6.85 10.31
C THR A 5 8.39 -5.53 10.22
N LEU A 6 7.97 -4.99 11.36
CA LEU A 6 7.37 -3.64 11.40
C LEU A 6 8.33 -2.56 10.91
N SER A 7 9.63 -2.68 11.24
CA SER A 7 10.64 -1.73 10.79
C SER A 7 10.79 -1.76 9.26
N ASP A 8 10.85 -2.96 8.67
CA ASP A 8 10.96 -3.11 7.22
C ASP A 8 9.73 -2.50 6.52
N MET A 9 8.52 -2.74 7.06
CA MET A 9 7.30 -2.14 6.55
C MET A 9 7.34 -0.60 6.62
N GLN A 10 7.84 -0.02 7.71
CA GLN A 10 7.98 1.43 7.85
C GLN A 10 8.98 2.01 6.86
N GLU A 11 10.14 1.39 6.68
CA GLU A 11 11.15 1.81 5.70
C GLU A 11 10.57 1.81 4.29
N VAL A 12 9.85 0.75 3.92
CA VAL A 12 9.20 0.65 2.61
C VAL A 12 8.21 1.79 2.38
N ILE A 13 7.39 2.13 3.38
CA ILE A 13 6.42 3.23 3.27
C ILE A 13 7.11 4.59 3.21
N CYS A 14 8.12 4.82 4.04
CA CYS A 14 8.90 6.06 4.01
C CYS A 14 9.69 6.24 2.71
N GLY A 15 10.06 5.15 2.04
CA GLY A 15 10.78 5.15 0.76
C GLY A 15 9.91 5.17 -0.50
N LEU A 16 8.58 5.17 -0.38
CA LEU A 16 7.68 5.13 -1.54
C LEU A 16 7.88 6.35 -2.46
N GLN A 17 8.11 6.06 -3.74
CA GLN A 17 8.31 7.05 -4.78
C GLN A 17 7.08 7.17 -5.68
N ARG A 18 6.86 8.36 -6.26
CA ARG A 18 5.71 8.59 -7.16
C ARG A 18 5.68 7.64 -8.36
N LYS A 19 6.84 7.19 -8.87
CA LYS A 19 6.93 6.21 -9.98
C LYS A 19 6.35 4.84 -9.64
N GLN A 20 6.22 4.52 -8.35
CA GLN A 20 5.66 3.26 -7.86
C GLN A 20 4.14 3.31 -7.75
N PHE A 21 3.53 4.49 -7.89
CA PHE A 21 2.08 4.62 -7.91
C PHE A 21 1.52 3.92 -9.14
N TYR A 22 0.59 2.99 -8.91
CA TYR A 22 -0.08 2.26 -9.97
C TYR A 22 -1.43 2.90 -10.30
N LYS A 23 -2.31 3.04 -9.30
CA LYS A 23 -3.62 3.68 -9.47
C LYS A 23 -4.21 4.11 -8.13
N SER A 24 -5.18 5.02 -8.21
CA SER A 24 -6.10 5.31 -7.11
C SER A 24 -7.49 4.83 -7.50
N MET A 25 -8.22 4.24 -6.57
CA MET A 25 -9.57 3.74 -6.80
C MET A 25 -10.41 3.83 -5.54
N THR A 26 -11.73 3.94 -5.69
CA THR A 26 -12.65 3.95 -4.56
C THR A 26 -13.17 2.54 -4.25
N ALA A 27 -13.67 2.33 -3.03
CA ALA A 27 -14.40 1.11 -2.71
C ALA A 27 -15.77 1.07 -3.42
N TYR A 28 -16.28 -0.14 -3.68
CA TYR A 28 -17.63 -0.31 -4.21
C TYR A 28 -18.69 0.08 -3.18
N ASP A 29 -18.51 -0.37 -1.93
CA ASP A 29 -19.47 -0.15 -0.84
C ASP A 29 -19.54 1.31 -0.37
N ASP A 30 -18.44 2.05 -0.52
CA ASP A 30 -18.38 3.49 -0.22
C ASP A 30 -17.40 4.21 -1.15
N HIS A 31 -17.94 4.98 -2.08
CA HIS A 31 -17.17 5.76 -3.06
C HIS A 31 -16.36 6.92 -2.42
N ARG A 32 -16.56 7.21 -1.14
CA ARG A 32 -15.76 8.19 -0.40
C ARG A 32 -14.45 7.59 0.12
N VAL A 33 -14.39 6.26 0.24
CA VAL A 33 -13.19 5.54 0.68
C VAL A 33 -12.26 5.39 -0.52
N TRP A 34 -11.12 6.07 -0.45
CA TRP A 34 -10.07 5.98 -1.47
C TRP A 34 -9.00 4.97 -1.09
N HIS A 35 -8.51 4.26 -2.10
CA HIS A 35 -7.40 3.33 -2.02
C HIS A 35 -6.34 3.73 -3.05
N ASP A 36 -5.14 4.06 -2.59
CA ASP A 36 -3.98 4.13 -3.47
C ASP A 36 -3.27 2.78 -3.51
N VAL A 37 -2.91 2.34 -4.70
CA VAL A 37 -2.17 1.11 -4.95
C VAL A 37 -0.81 1.46 -5.51
N TYR A 38 0.24 0.93 -4.90
CA TYR A 38 1.62 1.06 -5.32
C TYR A 38 2.23 -0.30 -5.62
N HIS A 39 3.15 -0.34 -6.58
CA HIS A 39 4.03 -1.48 -6.84
C HIS A 39 5.44 -1.15 -6.36
N ALA A 40 5.96 -1.92 -5.42
CA ALA A 40 7.32 -1.76 -4.94
C ALA A 40 8.13 -3.04 -5.14
N ASN A 41 9.39 -2.85 -5.53
CA ASN A 41 10.40 -3.90 -5.47
C ASN A 41 11.34 -3.54 -4.31
N THR A 42 11.35 -4.37 -3.27
CA THR A 42 12.09 -4.10 -2.03
C THR A 42 12.35 -5.41 -1.30
N HIS A 43 13.47 -5.53 -0.60
CA HIS A 43 13.85 -6.75 0.14
C HIS A 43 13.85 -8.02 -0.76
N GLY A 44 14.12 -7.87 -2.06
CA GLY A 44 14.06 -8.96 -3.04
C GLY A 44 12.63 -9.43 -3.40
N LEU A 45 11.59 -8.74 -2.91
CA LEU A 45 10.20 -9.06 -3.13
C LEU A 45 9.54 -8.05 -4.07
N GLU A 46 8.64 -8.54 -4.91
CA GLU A 46 7.70 -7.69 -5.63
C GLU A 46 6.38 -7.63 -4.85
N ILE A 47 6.00 -6.44 -4.40
CA ILE A 47 4.88 -6.25 -3.48
C ILE A 47 3.90 -5.19 -3.98
N TYR A 48 2.63 -5.43 -3.72
CA TYR A 48 1.55 -4.45 -3.79
C TYR A 48 1.35 -3.83 -2.41
N ILE A 49 1.33 -2.49 -2.37
CA ILE A 49 0.99 -1.73 -1.18
C ILE A 49 -0.32 -1.03 -1.43
N LYS A 50 -1.32 -1.27 -0.57
CA LYS A 50 -2.62 -0.60 -0.62
C LYS A 50 -2.78 0.34 0.57
N VAL A 51 -2.84 1.63 0.30
CA VAL A 51 -3.12 2.68 1.31
C VAL A 51 -4.60 3.00 1.25
N THR A 52 -5.33 2.73 2.33
CA THR A 52 -6.77 2.98 2.43
C THR A 52 -7.01 4.19 3.31
N TYR A 53 -7.54 5.26 2.72
CA TYR A 53 -7.87 6.49 3.42
C TYR A 53 -9.22 6.37 4.11
N ARG A 54 -9.34 7.00 5.28
CA ARG A 54 -10.57 7.01 6.07
C ARG A 54 -11.28 8.35 5.87
N PRO A 55 -12.49 8.37 5.27
CA PRO A 55 -13.21 9.62 4.98
C PRO A 55 -13.55 10.41 6.25
N SER A 56 -13.75 9.71 7.36
CA SER A 56 -14.04 10.28 8.69
C SER A 56 -12.79 10.80 9.42
N GLY A 57 -11.61 10.74 8.78
CA GLY A 57 -10.33 11.15 9.37
C GLY A 57 -9.56 10.01 10.05
N GLY A 58 -8.38 10.35 10.57
CA GLY A 58 -7.45 9.41 11.19
C GLY A 58 -6.40 8.83 10.22
N PRO A 59 -5.41 8.08 10.73
CA PRO A 59 -4.35 7.51 9.90
C PRO A 59 -4.90 6.52 8.87
N PRO A 60 -4.29 6.41 7.68
CA PRO A 60 -4.68 5.41 6.69
C PRO A 60 -4.37 4.00 7.18
N VAL A 61 -5.09 3.02 6.65
CA VAL A 61 -4.75 1.60 6.83
C VAL A 61 -3.89 1.15 5.66
N ILE A 62 -2.74 0.55 5.95
CA ILE A 62 -1.78 0.12 4.95
C ILE A 62 -1.76 -1.41 4.92
N SER A 63 -1.93 -1.99 3.73
CA SER A 63 -1.86 -3.43 3.51
C SER A 63 -0.74 -3.77 2.55
N PHE A 64 0.02 -4.82 2.86
CA PHE A 64 1.07 -5.38 2.02
C PHE A 64 0.61 -6.71 1.44
N LYS A 65 0.76 -6.90 0.14
CA LYS A 65 0.41 -8.14 -0.54
C LYS A 65 1.54 -8.53 -1.49
N GLU A 66 1.90 -9.80 -1.49
CA GLU A 66 2.83 -10.36 -2.46
C GLU A 66 2.26 -10.24 -3.88
N LYS A 67 3.11 -9.85 -4.84
CA LYS A 67 2.76 -9.94 -6.25
C LYS A 67 2.96 -11.38 -6.69
N ASN A 68 1.92 -12.18 -6.56
CA ASN A 68 1.87 -13.51 -7.18
C ASN A 68 1.96 -13.30 -8.69
N VAL A 69 3.04 -13.81 -9.29
CA VAL A 69 3.21 -13.91 -10.74
C VAL A 69 2.24 -14.94 -11.29
#